data_AF-A0A7I8VNW8-F1
#
_entry.id   AF-A0A7I8VNW8-F1
#
_cell.length_a   1.000
_cell.length_b   1.000
_cell.length_c   1.000
_cell.angle_alpha   90.00
_cell.angle_beta   90.00
_cell.angle_gamma   90.00
#
_symmetry.space_group_name_H-M   'P 1'
#
loop_
_entity.id
_entity.type
_entity.pdbx_description
1 polymer ?
#
loop_
_entity_poly.entity_id
_entity_poly.type
_entity_poly.pdbx_seq_one_letter_code
_entity_poly.pdbx_strand_id
1 'polypeptide(L)'
;MDSYESQPDAPGSTRLFMWWVLVAQVFGLTSVILVAVWMGHYRGGFAWQGDPTHQFNYHPLFMVIGMIFLYGDGLKAVFDSHNLKKKPDPNLYSLHSWVGLMTIIFFGFQWVAGFVTFLWPGLALRLKNIYKPIHVFWGILIYAFALAAAMMGIVEKALFSKDLKYNKFESEGILINFLGIFLLAFGGIVVYLVTNPSWKRQQFPEEQHLTLND
;
A
#
# COMPACT_ATOMS: atom_id res chain seq x y z
N MET A 1 -14.76 41.60 3.63
CA MET A 1 -13.74 41.26 2.62
C MET A 1 -12.48 41.20 3.44
N ASP A 2 -12.33 40.09 4.16
CA ASP A 2 -11.40 40.04 5.29
C ASP A 2 -10.14 39.36 4.76
N SER A 3 -9.10 40.17 4.61
CA SER A 3 -7.77 39.75 4.27
C SER A 3 -7.27 38.81 5.37
N TYR A 4 -7.33 37.51 5.12
CA TYR A 4 -6.55 36.53 5.86
C TYR A 4 -5.07 36.80 5.53
N GLU A 5 -4.45 37.71 6.27
CA GLU A 5 -2.99 37.84 6.31
C GLU A 5 -2.44 36.50 6.80
N SER A 6 -1.72 35.80 5.92
CA SER A 6 -0.93 34.65 6.31
C SER A 6 0.07 35.09 7.36
N GLN A 7 -0.08 34.62 8.60
CA GLN A 7 0.92 34.89 9.64
C GLN A 7 2.28 34.42 9.13
N PRO A 8 3.34 35.24 9.26
CA PRO A 8 4.66 34.84 8.83
C PRO A 8 5.12 33.63 9.65
N ASP A 9 5.52 32.57 8.96
CA ASP A 9 6.05 31.36 9.58
C ASP A 9 7.20 31.74 10.51
N ALA A 10 7.14 31.29 11.78
CA ALA A 10 8.24 31.53 12.71
C ALA A 10 9.54 30.92 12.11
N PRO A 11 10.65 31.67 12.02
CA PRO A 11 11.84 31.29 11.25
C PRO A 11 12.54 29.97 11.68
N GLY A 12 12.10 29.36 12.78
CA GLY A 12 12.54 28.03 13.24
C GLY A 12 11.63 26.84 12.87
N SER A 13 10.38 27.07 12.43
CA SER A 13 9.39 26.01 12.23
C SER A 13 9.72 25.12 11.02
N THR A 14 10.11 25.72 9.90
CA THR A 14 10.39 24.99 8.66
C THR A 14 11.67 24.16 8.75
N ARG A 15 12.71 24.66 9.44
CA ARG A 15 13.95 23.91 9.66
C ARG A 15 13.69 22.69 10.55
N LEU A 16 12.98 22.88 11.66
CA LEU A 16 12.60 21.78 12.57
C LEU A 16 11.72 20.75 11.86
N PHE A 17 10.77 21.20 11.05
CA PHE A 17 9.94 20.32 10.23
C PHE A 17 10.77 19.50 9.22
N MET A 18 11.67 20.15 8.46
CA MET A 18 12.55 19.46 7.52
C MET A 18 13.46 18.46 8.24
N TRP A 19 13.92 18.79 9.45
CA TRP A 19 14.65 17.84 10.30
C TRP A 19 13.81 16.60 10.61
N TRP A 20 12.54 16.76 11.00
CA TRP A 20 11.66 15.60 11.25
C TRP A 20 11.36 14.78 10.00
N VAL A 21 11.24 15.42 8.84
CA VAL A 21 11.14 14.71 7.55
C VAL A 21 12.40 13.89 7.32
N LEU A 22 13.58 14.47 7.49
CA LEU A 22 14.86 13.75 7.34
C LEU A 22 14.97 12.57 8.32
N VAL A 23 14.57 12.76 9.58
CA VAL A 23 14.53 11.69 10.58
C VAL A 23 13.60 10.57 10.11
N ALA A 24 12.37 10.88 9.68
CA ALA A 24 11.42 9.89 9.20
C ALA A 24 11.96 9.10 7.99
N GLN A 25 12.62 9.78 7.05
CA GLN A 25 13.26 9.16 5.88
C GLN A 25 14.39 8.22 6.28
N VAL A 26 15.24 8.61 7.23
CA VAL A 26 16.30 7.74 7.75
C VAL A 26 15.72 6.48 8.39
N PHE A 27 14.71 6.61 9.25
CA PHE A 27 14.06 5.44 9.87
C PHE A 27 13.34 4.54 8.86
N GLY A 28 12.64 5.14 7.88
CA GLY A 28 11.96 4.41 6.81
C GLY A 28 12.92 3.59 5.94
N LEU A 29 13.97 4.23 5.43
CA LEU A 29 15.00 3.56 4.62
C LEU A 29 15.76 2.50 5.43
N THR A 30 16.09 2.81 6.69
CA THR A 30 16.72 1.83 7.59
C THR A 30 15.82 0.62 7.77
N SER A 31 14.51 0.81 7.94
CA SER A 31 13.55 -0.31 8.07
C SER A 31 13.51 -1.18 6.81
N VAL A 32 13.52 -0.57 5.62
CA VAL A 32 13.63 -1.30 4.33
C VAL A 32 14.91 -2.13 4.28
N ILE A 33 16.06 -1.53 4.62
CA ILE A 33 17.37 -2.22 4.61
C ILE A 33 17.37 -3.37 5.62
N LEU A 34 16.89 -3.13 6.84
CA LEU A 34 16.86 -4.16 7.89
C LEU A 34 15.99 -5.35 7.49
N VAL A 35 14.83 -5.12 6.87
CA VAL A 35 13.97 -6.23 6.39
C VAL A 35 14.62 -6.93 5.21
N ALA A 36 15.27 -6.21 4.29
CA ALA A 36 16.01 -6.82 3.19
C ALA A 36 17.16 -7.70 3.68
N VAL A 37 17.93 -7.25 4.67
CA VAL A 37 19.01 -8.03 5.31
C VAL A 37 18.44 -9.21 6.09
N TRP A 38 17.37 -8.99 6.85
CA TRP A 38 16.70 -10.07 7.60
C TRP A 38 16.23 -11.18 6.67
N MET A 39 15.52 -10.84 5.60
CA MET A 39 15.02 -11.81 4.62
C MET A 39 16.13 -12.42 3.77
N GLY A 40 17.08 -11.60 3.32
CA GLY A 40 18.14 -11.99 2.40
C GLY A 40 19.25 -12.83 3.04
N HIS A 41 19.71 -12.44 4.22
CA HIS A 41 20.83 -13.09 4.90
C HIS A 41 20.37 -14.09 5.97
N TYR A 42 19.44 -13.68 6.85
CA TYR A 42 19.06 -14.50 8.00
C TYR A 42 17.93 -15.49 7.71
N ARG A 43 17.10 -15.24 6.70
CA ARG A 43 16.04 -16.17 6.24
C ARG A 43 16.38 -16.91 4.95
N GLY A 44 17.66 -16.95 4.59
CA GLY A 44 18.17 -17.78 3.50
C GLY A 44 17.99 -17.25 2.08
N GLY A 45 17.49 -16.01 1.90
CA GLY A 45 17.43 -15.36 0.60
C GLY A 45 16.04 -15.26 0.00
N PHE A 46 15.95 -15.13 -1.33
CA PHE A 46 14.71 -14.98 -2.06
C PHE A 46 14.62 -16.01 -3.17
N ALA A 47 13.45 -16.59 -3.38
CA ALA A 47 13.20 -17.53 -4.47
C ALA A 47 11.91 -17.16 -5.19
N TRP A 48 11.93 -17.16 -6.52
CA TRP A 48 10.70 -16.93 -7.30
C TRP A 48 9.90 -18.23 -7.49
N GLN A 49 10.57 -19.38 -7.57
CA GLN A 49 9.96 -20.70 -7.78
C GLN A 49 10.65 -21.77 -6.92
N GLY A 50 9.97 -22.90 -6.69
CA GLY A 50 10.53 -24.09 -6.06
C GLY A 50 10.59 -24.07 -4.52
N ASP A 51 10.64 -22.90 -3.89
CA ASP A 51 10.74 -22.78 -2.43
C ASP A 51 9.71 -21.78 -1.85
N PRO A 52 8.62 -22.27 -1.24
CA PRO A 52 7.59 -21.42 -0.65
C PRO A 52 8.08 -20.52 0.50
N THR A 53 9.06 -20.97 1.27
CA THR A 53 9.59 -20.22 2.41
C THR A 53 10.35 -19.00 1.92
N HIS A 54 11.20 -19.18 0.89
CA HIS A 54 11.96 -18.08 0.30
C HIS A 54 11.12 -17.21 -0.66
N GLN A 55 10.01 -17.73 -1.21
CA GLN A 55 9.00 -16.90 -1.88
C GLN A 55 8.31 -15.95 -0.89
N PHE A 56 7.98 -16.44 0.31
CA PHE A 56 7.34 -15.62 1.33
C PHE A 56 8.25 -14.45 1.77
N ASN A 57 9.57 -14.57 1.68
CA ASN A 57 10.50 -13.49 2.04
C ASN A 57 10.28 -12.18 1.24
N TYR A 58 9.72 -12.25 0.03
CA TYR A 58 9.29 -11.05 -0.71
C TYR A 58 8.16 -10.29 -0.01
N HIS A 59 7.28 -10.99 0.70
CA HIS A 59 6.11 -10.41 1.34
C HIS A 59 6.48 -9.31 2.36
N PRO A 60 7.21 -9.56 3.45
CA PRO A 60 7.55 -8.52 4.42
C PRO A 60 8.38 -7.39 3.79
N LEU A 61 9.26 -7.69 2.82
CA LEU A 61 10.04 -6.68 2.13
C LEU A 61 9.15 -5.71 1.33
N PHE A 62 8.27 -6.23 0.48
CA PHE A 62 7.37 -5.40 -0.32
C PHE A 62 6.31 -4.69 0.54
N MET A 63 5.88 -5.29 1.65
CA MET A 63 4.99 -4.60 2.60
C MET A 63 5.68 -3.38 3.22
N VAL A 64 6.95 -3.47 3.63
CA VAL A 64 7.65 -2.31 4.20
C VAL A 64 7.94 -1.25 3.14
N ILE A 65 8.39 -1.64 1.94
CA ILE A 65 8.64 -0.68 0.85
C ILE A 65 7.35 0.02 0.43
N GLY A 66 6.33 -0.73 0.05
CA GLY A 66 5.09 -0.17 -0.50
C GLY A 66 4.27 0.54 0.56
N MET A 67 3.94 -0.16 1.65
CA MET A 67 2.90 0.30 2.57
C MET A 67 3.43 1.21 3.69
N ILE A 68 4.62 0.93 4.21
CA ILE A 68 5.17 1.74 5.30
C ILE A 68 5.88 2.96 4.72
N PHE A 69 6.80 2.75 3.79
CA PHE A 69 7.63 3.83 3.27
C PHE A 69 6.91 4.68 2.23
N LEU A 70 6.61 4.12 1.05
CA LEU A 70 6.04 4.89 -0.07
C LEU A 70 4.64 5.44 0.23
N TYR A 71 3.78 4.65 0.87
CA TYR A 71 2.41 5.09 1.19
C TYR A 71 2.40 6.21 2.25
N GLY A 72 3.28 6.14 3.25
CA GLY A 72 3.41 7.18 4.27
C GLY A 72 3.79 8.53 3.66
N ASP A 73 4.77 8.52 2.75
CA ASP A 73 5.18 9.71 2.01
C ASP A 73 4.08 10.23 1.07
N GLY A 74 3.35 9.32 0.42
CA GLY A 74 2.21 9.68 -0.42
C GLY A 74 1.09 10.37 0.36
N LEU A 75 0.76 9.87 1.55
CA LEU A 75 -0.23 10.50 2.44
C LEU A 75 0.21 11.90 2.84
N LYS A 76 1.46 12.03 3.28
CA LYS A 76 2.00 13.35 3.62
C LYS A 76 1.90 14.31 2.45
N ALA A 77 2.33 13.88 1.27
CA ALA A 77 2.34 14.72 0.07
C ALA A 77 0.93 15.21 -0.29
N VAL A 78 -0.11 14.37 -0.18
CA VAL A 78 -1.48 14.81 -0.51
C VAL A 78 -2.04 15.79 0.52
N PHE A 79 -1.86 15.57 1.82
CA PHE A 79 -2.32 16.52 2.85
C PHE A 79 -1.60 17.86 2.74
N ASP A 80 -0.29 17.85 2.55
CA ASP A 80 0.50 19.07 2.32
C ASP A 80 0.04 19.79 1.04
N SER A 81 -0.30 19.05 -0.02
CA SER A 81 -0.79 19.65 -1.26
C SER A 81 -2.09 20.43 -1.09
N HIS A 82 -2.91 20.12 -0.10
CA HIS A 82 -4.11 20.88 0.24
C HIS A 82 -3.82 22.01 1.22
N ASN A 83 -3.07 21.69 2.29
CA ASN A 83 -2.84 22.60 3.41
C ASN A 83 -1.90 23.77 3.06
N LEU A 84 -0.93 23.54 2.18
CA LEU A 84 0.09 24.54 1.82
C LEU A 84 -0.31 25.43 0.63
N LYS A 85 -1.54 25.28 0.10
CA LYS A 85 -2.06 26.21 -0.91
C LYS A 85 -2.31 27.58 -0.29
N LYS A 86 -2.12 28.65 -1.08
CA LYS A 86 -2.45 30.04 -0.69
C LYS A 86 -3.88 30.17 -0.15
N LYS A 87 -4.81 29.40 -0.71
CA LYS A 87 -6.13 29.14 -0.15
C LYS A 87 -6.22 27.63 0.11
N PRO A 88 -6.16 27.18 1.38
CA PRO A 88 -6.21 25.76 1.68
C PRO A 88 -7.52 25.11 1.23
N ASP A 89 -7.41 23.89 0.70
CA ASP A 89 -8.57 23.06 0.37
C ASP A 89 -8.93 22.17 1.57
N PRO A 90 -10.22 21.84 1.76
CA PRO A 90 -10.60 20.88 2.80
C PRO A 90 -10.00 19.51 2.51
N ASN A 91 -9.67 18.76 3.55
CA ASN A 91 -9.19 17.38 3.43
C ASN A 91 -10.35 16.38 3.54
N LEU A 92 -10.15 15.19 2.99
CA LEU A 92 -11.04 14.02 3.17
C LEU A 92 -12.51 14.25 2.76
N TYR A 93 -12.77 15.09 1.74
CA TYR A 93 -14.14 15.38 1.27
C TYR A 93 -14.56 14.59 0.02
N SER A 94 -13.61 13.97 -0.69
CA SER A 94 -13.89 13.25 -1.94
C SER A 94 -14.08 11.74 -1.72
N LEU A 95 -14.82 11.07 -2.60
CA LEU A 95 -14.97 9.62 -2.53
C LEU A 95 -13.63 8.89 -2.67
N HIS A 96 -12.72 9.40 -3.52
CA HIS A 96 -11.34 8.93 -3.61
C HIS A 96 -10.67 8.90 -2.24
N SER A 97 -10.79 9.99 -1.47
CA SER A 97 -10.18 10.10 -0.14
C SER A 97 -10.79 9.15 0.89
N TRP A 98 -12.11 8.89 0.83
CA TRP A 98 -12.77 7.95 1.74
C TRP A 98 -12.39 6.49 1.44
N VAL A 99 -12.40 6.10 0.16
CA VAL A 99 -11.97 4.75 -0.25
C VAL A 99 -10.47 4.55 0.01
N GLY A 100 -9.65 5.58 -0.23
CA GLY A 100 -8.23 5.57 0.12
C GLY A 100 -7.99 5.39 1.62
N LEU A 101 -8.73 6.13 2.46
CA LEU A 101 -8.64 6.00 3.92
C LEU A 101 -9.10 4.61 4.41
N MET A 102 -10.21 4.10 3.89
CA MET A 102 -10.68 2.74 4.18
C MET A 102 -9.62 1.69 3.80
N THR A 103 -8.99 1.85 2.63
CA THR A 103 -7.93 0.95 2.16
C THR A 103 -6.79 0.89 3.16
N ILE A 104 -6.32 2.03 3.68
CA ILE A 104 -5.23 2.09 4.65
C ILE A 104 -5.63 1.45 5.98
N ILE A 105 -6.83 1.76 6.48
CA ILE A 105 -7.31 1.24 7.76
C ILE A 105 -7.46 -0.29 7.69
N PHE A 106 -8.14 -0.80 6.67
CA PHE A 106 -8.30 -2.25 6.48
C PHE A 106 -6.98 -2.94 6.22
N PHE A 107 -6.09 -2.31 5.46
CA PHE A 107 -4.74 -2.85 5.29
C PHE A 107 -3.99 -2.93 6.62
N GLY A 108 -4.06 -1.91 7.47
CA GLY A 108 -3.45 -1.92 8.80
C GLY A 108 -3.94 -3.09 9.66
N PHE A 109 -5.27 -3.29 9.73
CA PHE A 109 -5.84 -4.43 10.44
C PHE A 109 -5.42 -5.78 9.83
N GLN A 110 -5.46 -5.88 8.51
CA GLN A 110 -5.05 -7.07 7.77
C GLN A 110 -3.57 -7.42 8.01
N TRP A 111 -2.70 -6.42 8.05
CA TRP A 111 -1.27 -6.58 8.30
C TRP A 111 -1.02 -7.06 9.73
N VAL A 112 -1.63 -6.42 10.73
CA VAL A 112 -1.49 -6.83 12.14
C VAL A 112 -2.02 -8.24 12.37
N ALA A 113 -3.22 -8.53 11.87
CA ALA A 113 -3.83 -9.86 12.02
C ALA A 113 -3.04 -10.95 11.26
N GLY A 114 -2.53 -10.64 10.07
CA GLY A 114 -1.66 -11.53 9.31
C GLY A 114 -0.32 -11.79 10.02
N PHE A 115 0.32 -10.74 10.53
CA PHE A 115 1.56 -10.82 11.29
C PHE A 115 1.42 -11.69 12.54
N VAL A 116 0.40 -11.43 13.37
CA VAL A 116 0.15 -12.19 14.61
C VAL A 116 -0.20 -13.64 14.30
N THR A 117 -0.99 -13.88 13.26
CA THR A 117 -1.46 -15.23 12.93
C THR A 117 -0.37 -16.08 12.28
N PHE A 118 0.35 -15.54 11.29
CA PHE A 118 1.24 -16.32 10.42
C PHE A 118 2.73 -16.14 10.71
N LEU A 119 3.15 -15.08 11.41
CA LEU A 119 4.57 -14.78 11.60
C LEU A 119 5.00 -14.81 13.07
N TRP A 120 4.56 -13.86 13.89
CA TRP A 120 4.98 -13.76 15.29
C TRP A 120 3.88 -13.14 16.16
N PRO A 121 3.56 -13.71 17.35
CA PRO A 121 4.11 -14.94 17.93
C PRO A 121 3.74 -16.22 17.16
N GLY A 122 2.79 -16.12 16.23
CA GLY A 122 2.28 -17.23 15.45
C GLY A 122 1.24 -18.03 16.23
N LEU A 123 0.04 -18.16 15.66
CA LEU A 123 -1.04 -18.91 16.30
C LEU A 123 -0.97 -20.42 16.01
N ALA A 124 -1.75 -21.20 16.76
CA ALA A 124 -1.92 -22.63 16.52
C ALA A 124 -2.41 -22.92 15.09
N LEU A 125 -2.04 -24.08 14.52
CA LEU A 125 -2.31 -24.45 13.13
C LEU A 125 -3.82 -24.40 12.81
N ARG A 126 -4.66 -24.85 13.73
CA ARG A 126 -6.13 -24.77 13.61
C ARG A 126 -6.63 -23.34 13.37
N LEU A 127 -6.15 -22.36 14.15
CA LEU A 127 -6.54 -20.96 13.98
C LEU A 127 -6.00 -20.36 12.67
N LYS A 128 -4.76 -20.71 12.31
CA LYS A 128 -4.19 -20.33 11.00
C LYS A 128 -5.05 -20.82 9.84
N ASN A 129 -5.51 -22.07 9.89
CA ASN A 129 -6.33 -22.66 8.84
C ASN A 129 -7.74 -22.04 8.75
N ILE A 130 -8.34 -21.68 9.89
CA ILE A 130 -9.63 -20.96 9.94
C ILE A 130 -9.49 -19.54 9.40
N TYR A 131 -8.42 -18.83 9.79
CA TYR A 131 -8.25 -17.43 9.42
C TYR A 131 -7.72 -17.24 7.99
N LYS A 132 -6.94 -18.19 7.46
CA LYS A 132 -6.36 -18.14 6.11
C LYS A 132 -7.35 -17.74 4.99
N PRO A 133 -8.54 -18.35 4.83
CA PRO A 133 -9.48 -17.93 3.79
C PRO A 133 -9.98 -16.49 3.99
N ILE A 134 -10.18 -16.07 5.24
CA ILE A 134 -10.59 -14.69 5.59
C ILE A 134 -9.47 -13.70 5.21
N HIS A 135 -8.23 -14.02 5.57
CA HIS A 135 -7.06 -13.24 5.22
C HIS A 135 -6.92 -13.12 3.70
N VAL A 136 -7.06 -14.21 2.93
CA VAL A 136 -6.97 -14.15 1.46
C VAL A 136 -8.07 -13.29 0.86
N PHE A 137 -9.33 -13.45 1.31
CA PHE A 137 -10.46 -12.66 0.82
C PHE A 137 -10.23 -11.15 1.03
N TRP A 138 -9.93 -10.74 2.26
CA TRP A 138 -9.69 -9.33 2.57
C TRP A 138 -8.44 -8.79 1.88
N GLY A 139 -7.40 -9.61 1.69
CA GLY A 139 -6.23 -9.23 0.90
C GLY A 139 -6.58 -8.85 -0.54
N ILE A 140 -7.41 -9.66 -1.21
CA ILE A 140 -7.89 -9.37 -2.57
C ILE A 140 -8.82 -8.15 -2.58
N LEU A 141 -9.71 -8.03 -1.60
CA LEU A 141 -10.65 -6.91 -1.52
C LEU A 141 -9.95 -5.56 -1.28
N ILE A 142 -8.97 -5.52 -0.38
CA ILE A 142 -8.16 -4.32 -0.11
C ILE A 142 -7.35 -3.94 -1.36
N TYR A 143 -6.81 -4.92 -2.09
CA TYR A 143 -6.16 -4.67 -3.38
C TYR A 143 -7.13 -4.04 -4.40
N ALA A 144 -8.37 -4.51 -4.47
CA ALA A 144 -9.40 -3.92 -5.32
C ALA A 144 -9.74 -2.48 -4.89
N PHE A 145 -9.83 -2.19 -3.58
CA PHE A 145 -10.01 -0.83 -3.10
C PHE A 145 -8.83 0.09 -3.44
N ALA A 146 -7.60 -0.40 -3.34
CA ALA A 146 -6.41 0.34 -3.75
C ALA A 146 -6.43 0.69 -5.25
N LEU A 147 -6.82 -0.26 -6.11
CA LEU A 147 -7.01 -0.01 -7.55
C LEU A 147 -8.11 1.02 -7.79
N ALA A 148 -9.27 0.87 -7.15
CA ALA A 148 -10.38 1.82 -7.28
C ALA A 148 -9.97 3.24 -6.82
N ALA A 149 -9.26 3.35 -5.69
CA ALA A 149 -8.73 4.61 -5.19
C ALA A 149 -7.74 5.22 -6.20
N ALA A 150 -6.81 4.45 -6.75
CA ALA A 150 -5.88 4.94 -7.77
C ALA A 150 -6.61 5.47 -9.01
N MET A 151 -7.61 4.74 -9.51
CA MET A 151 -8.42 5.16 -10.67
C MET A 151 -9.18 6.46 -10.41
N MET A 152 -9.85 6.57 -9.25
CA MET A 152 -10.52 7.82 -8.87
C MET A 152 -9.53 8.97 -8.71
N GLY A 153 -8.35 8.73 -8.13
CA GLY A 153 -7.31 9.74 -7.95
C GLY A 153 -6.75 10.27 -9.28
N ILE A 154 -6.54 9.38 -10.26
CA ILE A 154 -6.14 9.78 -11.62
C ILE A 154 -7.19 10.70 -12.24
N VAL A 155 -8.47 10.33 -12.16
CA VAL A 155 -9.57 11.15 -12.71
C VAL A 155 -9.71 12.47 -11.97
N GLU A 156 -9.67 12.48 -10.63
CA GLU A 156 -9.72 13.72 -9.82
C GLU A 156 -8.56 14.65 -10.18
N LYS A 157 -7.34 14.12 -10.32
CA LYS A 157 -6.17 14.91 -10.69
C LYS A 157 -6.30 15.49 -12.11
N ALA A 158 -6.86 14.71 -13.04
CA ALA A 158 -7.11 15.17 -14.41
C ALA A 158 -8.13 16.33 -14.45
N LEU A 159 -9.22 16.19 -13.71
CA LEU A 159 -10.34 17.13 -13.73
C LEU A 159 -10.05 18.41 -12.94
N PHE A 160 -9.22 18.34 -11.89
CA PHE A 160 -8.89 19.49 -11.05
C PHE A 160 -7.58 20.18 -11.46
N SER A 161 -6.86 19.64 -12.44
CA SER A 161 -5.70 20.32 -13.03
C SER A 161 -6.17 21.58 -13.76
N LYS A 162 -5.51 22.71 -13.49
CA LYS A 162 -5.75 23.97 -14.20
C LYS A 162 -5.07 24.01 -15.56
N ASP A 163 -3.98 23.26 -15.69
CA ASP A 163 -3.11 23.26 -16.86
C ASP A 163 -3.59 22.26 -17.91
N LEU A 164 -4.22 21.16 -17.47
CA LEU A 164 -4.75 20.11 -18.35
C LEU A 164 -6.19 20.42 -18.78
N LYS A 165 -6.41 20.65 -20.07
CA LYS A 165 -7.76 20.69 -20.64
C LYS A 165 -8.19 19.29 -21.02
N TYR A 166 -8.65 18.53 -20.03
CA TYR A 166 -8.87 17.09 -20.18
C TYR A 166 -9.79 16.70 -21.36
N ASN A 167 -10.84 17.50 -21.62
CA ASN A 167 -11.77 17.28 -22.74
C ASN A 167 -11.19 17.61 -24.13
N LYS A 168 -9.98 18.16 -24.22
CA LYS A 168 -9.29 18.48 -25.47
C LYS A 168 -8.31 17.40 -25.92
N PHE A 169 -8.25 16.27 -25.22
CA PHE A 169 -7.36 15.16 -25.57
C PHE A 169 -5.89 15.59 -25.70
N GLU A 170 -5.45 16.46 -24.78
CA GLU A 170 -4.03 16.79 -24.64
C GLU A 170 -3.22 15.53 -24.30
N SER A 171 -1.94 15.50 -24.68
CA SER A 171 -1.09 14.30 -24.56
C SER A 171 -1.03 13.73 -23.15
N GLU A 172 -1.01 14.59 -22.13
CA GLU A 172 -1.08 14.19 -20.72
C GLU A 172 -2.41 13.48 -20.42
N GLY A 173 -3.54 14.00 -20.90
CA GLY A 173 -4.86 13.38 -20.74
C GLY A 173 -4.97 12.01 -21.42
N ILE A 174 -4.32 11.84 -22.57
CA ILE A 174 -4.23 10.53 -23.25
C ILE A 174 -3.36 9.57 -22.41
N LEU A 175 -2.20 10.03 -21.94
CA LEU A 175 -1.28 9.23 -21.13
C LEU A 175 -1.95 8.69 -19.87
N ILE A 176 -2.66 9.52 -19.10
CA ILE A 176 -3.29 9.08 -17.85
C ILE A 176 -4.45 8.11 -18.08
N ASN A 177 -5.15 8.21 -19.23
CA ASN A 177 -6.16 7.24 -19.65
C ASN A 177 -5.52 5.89 -19.95
N PHE A 178 -4.41 5.87 -20.71
CA PHE A 178 -3.65 4.65 -20.92
C PHE A 178 -3.16 4.07 -19.59
N LEU A 179 -2.57 4.89 -18.72
CA LEU A 179 -2.15 4.46 -17.38
C LEU A 179 -3.30 3.78 -16.62
N GLY A 180 -4.49 4.37 -16.62
CA GLY A 180 -5.67 3.78 -15.99
C GLY A 180 -6.06 2.42 -16.57
N ILE A 181 -6.07 2.27 -17.90
CA ILE A 181 -6.33 0.99 -18.57
C ILE A 181 -5.26 -0.05 -18.20
N PHE A 182 -3.99 0.34 -18.19
CA PHE A 182 -2.89 -0.55 -17.81
C PHE A 182 -2.98 -0.99 -16.35
N LEU A 183 -3.34 -0.10 -15.43
CA LEU A 183 -3.57 -0.44 -14.02
C LEU A 183 -4.73 -1.41 -13.84
N LEU A 184 -5.83 -1.22 -14.57
CA LEU A 184 -6.96 -2.16 -14.55
C LEU A 184 -6.57 -3.53 -15.12
N ALA A 185 -5.85 -3.56 -16.24
CA ALA A 185 -5.38 -4.82 -16.83
C ALA A 185 -4.40 -5.55 -15.90
N PHE A 186 -3.43 -4.84 -15.34
CA PHE A 186 -2.50 -5.36 -14.34
C PHE A 186 -3.26 -5.90 -13.13
N GLY A 187 -4.22 -5.13 -12.60
CA GLY A 187 -5.09 -5.52 -11.50
C GLY A 187 -5.86 -6.81 -11.76
N GLY A 188 -6.50 -6.89 -12.92
CA GLY A 188 -7.24 -8.08 -13.34
C GLY A 188 -6.34 -9.30 -13.48
N ILE A 189 -5.14 -9.15 -14.03
CA ILE A 189 -4.15 -10.23 -14.15
C ILE A 189 -3.73 -10.71 -12.75
N VAL A 190 -3.40 -9.80 -11.83
CA VAL A 190 -3.02 -10.17 -10.45
C VAL A 190 -4.14 -10.93 -9.75
N VAL A 191 -5.39 -10.46 -9.86
CA VAL A 191 -6.56 -11.15 -9.28
C VAL A 191 -6.76 -12.53 -9.92
N TYR A 192 -6.61 -12.65 -11.24
CA TYR A 192 -6.70 -13.93 -11.93
C TYR A 192 -5.60 -14.90 -11.47
N LEU A 193 -4.36 -14.44 -11.35
CA LEU A 193 -3.22 -15.24 -10.88
C LEU A 193 -3.45 -15.75 -9.45
N VAL A 194 -3.89 -14.90 -8.52
CA VAL A 194 -4.04 -15.27 -7.10
C VAL A 194 -5.27 -16.14 -6.83
N THR A 195 -6.28 -16.09 -7.70
CA THR A 195 -7.53 -16.86 -7.55
C THR A 195 -7.54 -18.18 -8.32
N ASN A 196 -6.61 -18.41 -9.25
CA ASN A 196 -6.58 -19.64 -10.04
C ASN A 196 -6.22 -20.87 -9.15
N PRO A 197 -7.14 -21.83 -8.96
CA PRO A 197 -6.92 -22.98 -8.09
C PRO A 197 -5.80 -23.90 -8.59
N SER A 198 -5.52 -23.91 -9.89
CA SER A 198 -4.49 -24.74 -10.52
C SER A 198 -3.07 -24.33 -10.12
N TRP A 199 -2.88 -23.10 -9.63
CA TRP A 199 -1.58 -22.55 -9.23
C TRP A 199 -1.45 -22.36 -7.72
N LYS A 200 -2.46 -22.78 -6.96
CA LYS A 200 -2.40 -22.75 -5.50
C LYS A 200 -1.33 -23.73 -5.02
N ARG A 201 -0.47 -23.30 -4.08
CA ARG A 201 0.54 -24.17 -3.45
C ARG A 201 -0.14 -25.44 -2.91
N GLN A 202 0.36 -26.60 -3.36
CA GLN A 202 0.00 -27.88 -2.77
C GLN A 202 0.70 -28.04 -1.41
N GLN A 203 -0.03 -28.54 -0.41
CA GLN A 203 0.56 -28.84 0.89
C GLN A 203 1.52 -30.02 0.77
N PHE A 204 2.63 -29.97 1.51
CA PHE A 204 3.50 -31.13 1.63
C PHE A 204 2.81 -32.23 2.47
N PRO A 205 3.12 -33.52 2.25
CA PRO A 205 2.53 -34.62 3.00
C PRO A 205 2.66 -34.46 4.53
N GLU A 206 3.79 -33.96 5.05
CA GLU A 206 3.93 -33.74 6.50
C GLU A 206 2.97 -32.68 7.06
N GLU A 207 2.67 -31.63 6.27
CA GLU A 207 1.70 -30.60 6.66
C GLU A 207 0.26 -31.17 6.69
N GLN A 208 -0.05 -32.12 5.81
CA GLN A 208 -1.36 -32.78 5.78
C GLN A 208 -1.59 -33.62 7.06
N HIS A 209 -0.58 -34.36 7.52
CA HIS A 209 -0.68 -35.16 8.73
C HIS A 209 -0.90 -34.31 9.99
N LEU A 210 -0.28 -33.13 10.08
CA LEU A 210 -0.51 -32.17 11.17
C LEU A 210 -1.95 -31.64 11.19
N THR A 211 -2.58 -31.47 10.02
CA THR A 211 -3.98 -31.02 9.94
C THR A 211 -5.03 -32.07 10.30
N LEU A 212 -4.66 -33.35 10.30
CA LEU A 212 -5.56 -34.47 10.58
C LEU A 212 -5.55 -34.90 12.05
N ASN A 213 -4.54 -34.49 12.81
CA ASN A 213 -4.28 -34.96 14.17
C ASN A 213 -4.54 -33.89 15.27
N ASP A 214 -5.01 -32.69 14.88
CA ASP A 214 -5.35 -31.54 15.75
C ASP A 214 -6.85 -31.18 15.69
#